data_AF-A0A7J2RGV9-F1
#
_entry.id   AF-A0A7J2RGV9-F1
#
_cell.length_a   1.000
_cell.length_b   1.000
_cell.length_c   1.000
_cell.angle_alpha   90.00
_cell.angle_beta   90.00
_cell.angle_gamma   90.00
#
_symmetry.space_group_name_H-M   'P 1'
#
loop_
_entity.id
_entity.type
_entity.pdbx_description
1 polymer ?
#
loop_
_entity_poly.entity_id
_entity_poly.type
_entity_poly.pdbx_seq_one_letter_code
_entity_poly.pdbx_strand_id
1 'polypeptide(L)'
;EVNEVLDDTIEAIYSIHDQVVNLLNKKIPINEMIHQVVLPEHLKNKSHLQFLYSRPEFAVYNIYRWYHGYFDFNPAHLLPRPDYEINDEIFSLIGNKEKILVRTKQLMSEDKHQLALQVLDVLLQYDKENIESRELRIQILKKLQREDYCLMSRNTWTYFINQDKKFLSKKEES
;
A
#
# COMPACT_ATOMS: atom_id res chain seq x y z
N GLU A 1 27.50 -11.62 -21.62
CA GLU A 1 26.88 -11.98 -20.33
C GLU A 1 26.99 -10.85 -19.30
N VAL A 2 28.17 -10.53 -18.74
CA VAL A 2 28.29 -9.44 -17.74
C VAL A 2 27.80 -8.09 -18.28
N ASN A 3 28.26 -7.68 -19.46
CA ASN A 3 27.83 -6.40 -20.05
C ASN A 3 26.33 -6.37 -20.33
N GLU A 4 25.75 -7.47 -20.81
CA GLU A 4 24.30 -7.55 -21.07
C GLU A 4 23.49 -7.37 -19.77
N VAL A 5 23.88 -8.04 -18.68
CA VAL A 5 23.20 -7.88 -17.39
C VAL A 5 23.30 -6.45 -16.88
N LEU A 6 24.46 -5.80 -17.05
CA LEU A 6 24.65 -4.40 -16.66
C LEU A 6 23.80 -3.46 -17.53
N ASP A 7 23.81 -3.64 -18.85
CA ASP A 7 23.05 -2.83 -19.79
C ASP A 7 21.54 -2.98 -19.56
N ASP A 8 21.04 -4.22 -19.41
CA ASP A 8 19.64 -4.53 -19.07
C ASP A 8 19.24 -3.86 -17.75
N THR A 9 20.11 -3.90 -16.73
CA THR A 9 19.85 -3.29 -15.41
C THR A 9 19.82 -1.77 -15.50
N ILE A 10 20.77 -1.18 -16.23
CA ILE A 10 20.82 0.27 -16.48
C ILE A 10 19.55 0.73 -17.19
N GLU A 11 19.15 0.04 -18.25
CA GLU A 11 17.94 0.34 -18.99
C GLU A 11 16.68 0.22 -18.12
N ALA A 12 16.56 -0.84 -17.32
CA ALA A 12 15.44 -1.03 -16.41
C ALA A 12 15.29 0.14 -15.43
N ILE A 13 16.41 0.59 -14.84
CA ILE A 13 16.43 1.70 -13.88
C ILE A 13 16.01 3.01 -14.57
N TYR A 14 16.64 3.35 -15.71
CA TYR A 14 16.30 4.58 -16.45
C TYR A 14 14.85 4.55 -16.94
N SER A 15 14.36 3.41 -17.42
CA SER A 15 12.99 3.28 -17.90
C SER A 15 11.97 3.53 -16.80
N ILE A 16 12.12 2.92 -15.62
CA ILE A 16 11.21 3.14 -14.48
C ILE A 16 11.27 4.61 -14.04
N HIS A 17 12.46 5.20 -13.97
CA HIS A 17 12.65 6.61 -13.63
C HIS A 17 11.93 7.54 -14.62
N ASP A 18 12.20 7.39 -15.92
CA ASP A 18 11.68 8.28 -16.96
C ASP A 18 10.16 8.15 -17.12
N GLN A 19 9.62 6.95 -16.93
CA GLN A 19 8.17 6.75 -16.85
C GLN A 19 7.54 7.56 -15.72
N VAL A 20 8.12 7.52 -14.51
CA VAL A 20 7.63 8.33 -13.37
C VAL A 20 7.72 9.82 -13.68
N VAL A 21 8.85 10.30 -14.19
CA VAL A 21 9.03 11.73 -14.56
C VAL A 21 8.04 12.16 -15.64
N ASN A 22 7.76 11.31 -16.63
CA ASN A 22 6.76 11.59 -17.66
C ASN A 22 5.34 11.70 -17.06
N LEU A 23 4.96 10.79 -16.16
CA LEU A 23 3.67 10.82 -15.49
C LEU A 23 3.52 12.03 -14.55
N LEU A 24 4.61 12.40 -13.85
CA LEU A 24 4.70 13.64 -13.07
C LEU A 24 4.44 14.87 -13.93
N ASN A 25 5.11 14.99 -15.08
CA ASN A 25 4.92 16.11 -16.01
C ASN A 25 3.49 16.17 -16.58
N LYS A 26 2.80 15.03 -16.66
CA LYS A 26 1.39 14.92 -17.04
C LYS A 26 0.42 15.14 -15.88
N LYS A 27 0.91 15.43 -14.67
CA LYS A 27 0.11 15.64 -13.45
C LYS A 27 -0.78 14.45 -13.09
N ILE A 28 -0.32 13.24 -13.41
CA ILE A 28 -1.02 12.02 -13.02
C ILE A 28 -0.89 11.83 -11.50
N PRO A 29 -1.95 11.47 -10.77
CA PRO A 29 -1.85 11.18 -9.34
C PRO A 29 -0.95 9.98 -9.02
N ILE A 30 -0.20 10.03 -7.92
CA ILE A 30 0.73 8.95 -7.51
C ILE A 30 0.05 7.59 -7.35
N ASN A 31 -1.17 7.57 -6.84
CA ASN A 31 -1.98 6.36 -6.68
C ASN A 31 -2.40 5.74 -8.02
N GLU A 32 -2.35 6.49 -9.12
CA GLU A 32 -2.51 5.94 -10.47
C GLU A 32 -1.16 5.52 -11.07
N MET A 33 -0.09 6.28 -10.80
CA MET A 33 1.25 6.00 -11.34
C MET A 33 1.75 4.60 -10.97
N ILE A 34 1.52 4.17 -9.73
CA ILE A 34 1.94 2.86 -9.23
C ILE A 34 1.35 1.68 -10.04
N HIS A 35 0.27 1.92 -10.80
CA HIS A 35 -0.37 0.92 -11.66
C HIS A 35 0.03 1.03 -13.13
N GLN A 36 0.70 2.11 -13.53
CA GLN A 36 1.08 2.38 -14.93
C GLN A 36 2.56 2.10 -15.21
N VAL A 37 3.43 2.29 -14.21
CA VAL A 37 4.87 2.11 -14.38
C VAL A 37 5.24 0.64 -14.37
N VAL A 38 5.80 0.17 -15.48
CA VAL A 38 6.17 -1.24 -15.69
C VAL A 38 7.53 -1.35 -16.39
N LEU A 39 8.20 -2.49 -16.25
CA LEU A 39 9.40 -2.74 -17.06
C LEU A 39 9.03 -2.80 -18.55
N PRO A 40 9.94 -2.37 -19.44
CA PRO A 40 9.84 -2.67 -20.87
C PRO A 40 9.62 -4.17 -21.12
N GLU A 41 8.76 -4.50 -22.08
CA GLU A 41 8.33 -5.89 -22.30
C GLU A 41 9.50 -6.84 -22.60
N HIS A 42 10.54 -6.36 -23.28
CA HIS A 42 11.74 -7.13 -23.59
C HIS A 42 12.64 -7.41 -22.37
N LEU A 43 12.50 -6.64 -21.28
CA LEU A 43 13.22 -6.82 -20.01
C LEU A 43 12.43 -7.64 -18.99
N LYS A 44 11.10 -7.69 -19.11
CA LYS A 44 10.17 -8.24 -18.12
C LYS A 44 10.45 -9.68 -17.68
N ASN A 45 10.95 -10.52 -18.61
CA ASN A 45 11.21 -11.94 -18.36
C ASN A 45 12.70 -12.26 -18.09
N LYS A 46 13.57 -11.25 -17.96
CA LYS A 46 14.99 -11.44 -17.65
C LYS A 46 15.14 -11.89 -16.20
N SER A 47 15.80 -13.03 -15.99
CA SER A 47 15.93 -13.66 -14.65
C SER A 47 16.64 -12.77 -13.62
N HIS A 48 17.57 -11.93 -14.06
CA HIS A 48 18.33 -11.01 -13.19
C HIS A 48 17.57 -9.71 -12.86
N LEU A 49 16.39 -9.47 -13.45
CA LEU A 49 15.53 -8.31 -13.17
C LEU A 49 14.27 -8.66 -12.35
N GLN A 50 14.23 -9.86 -11.74
CA GLN A 50 13.09 -10.26 -10.93
C GLN A 50 12.95 -9.42 -9.65
N PHE A 51 11.74 -8.95 -9.40
CA PHE A 51 11.35 -8.14 -8.23
C PHE A 51 11.17 -8.98 -6.95
N LEU A 52 12.19 -9.75 -6.58
CA LEU A 52 12.12 -10.64 -5.41
C LEU A 52 12.29 -9.87 -4.10
N TYR A 53 13.22 -8.91 -4.06
CA TYR A 53 13.49 -8.14 -2.85
C TYR A 53 12.55 -6.94 -2.71
N SER A 54 12.40 -6.13 -3.77
CA SER A 54 11.58 -4.92 -3.83
C SER A 54 10.57 -5.01 -4.98
N ARG A 55 9.78 -3.96 -5.22
CA ARG A 55 8.80 -3.89 -6.31
C ARG A 55 8.78 -2.51 -7.00
N PRO A 56 8.35 -2.42 -8.28
CA PRO A 56 8.30 -1.16 -9.04
C PRO A 56 7.53 -0.05 -8.32
N GLU A 57 6.43 -0.38 -7.66
CA GLU A 57 5.58 0.58 -6.95
C GLU A 57 6.37 1.32 -5.86
N PHE A 58 7.30 0.64 -5.19
CA PHE A 58 8.17 1.28 -4.19
C PHE A 58 9.17 2.23 -4.83
N ALA A 59 9.70 1.89 -6.02
CA ALA A 59 10.56 2.79 -6.78
C ALA A 59 9.76 4.03 -7.21
N VAL A 60 8.53 3.86 -7.69
CA VAL A 60 7.62 4.94 -8.08
C VAL A 60 7.41 5.93 -6.92
N TYR A 61 7.07 5.44 -5.72
CA TYR A 61 6.93 6.30 -4.54
C TYR A 61 8.21 7.08 -4.21
N ASN A 62 9.37 6.44 -4.32
CA ASN A 62 10.65 7.08 -4.00
C ASN A 62 11.05 8.14 -5.02
N ILE A 63 10.90 7.85 -6.32
CA ILE A 63 11.19 8.81 -7.40
C ILE A 63 10.20 9.98 -7.33
N TYR A 64 8.90 9.70 -7.11
CA TYR A 64 7.89 10.72 -6.90
C TYR A 64 8.28 11.64 -5.75
N ARG A 65 8.63 11.08 -4.58
CA ARG A 65 9.04 11.87 -3.41
C ARG A 65 10.30 12.70 -3.67
N TRP A 66 11.23 12.20 -4.49
CA TRP A 66 12.45 12.93 -4.86
C TRP A 66 12.10 14.21 -5.65
N TYR A 67 11.29 14.10 -6.69
CA TYR A 67 11.00 15.25 -7.56
C TYR A 67 9.83 16.13 -7.08
N HIS A 68 8.75 15.49 -6.63
CA HIS A 68 7.50 16.17 -6.27
C HIS A 68 7.52 16.73 -4.84
N GLY A 69 8.36 16.15 -3.96
CA GLY A 69 8.39 16.51 -2.55
C GLY A 69 7.15 16.01 -1.80
N TYR A 70 6.67 16.81 -0.85
CA TYR A 70 5.63 16.42 0.12
C TYR A 70 4.21 16.88 -0.24
N PHE A 71 4.06 17.96 -1.02
CA PHE A 71 2.76 18.53 -1.36
C PHE A 71 2.25 17.92 -2.65
N ASP A 72 1.04 17.36 -2.66
CA ASP A 72 0.45 16.60 -3.77
C ASP A 72 -0.55 17.40 -4.64
N PHE A 73 -0.48 18.74 -4.57
CA PHE A 73 -1.44 19.66 -5.19
C PHE A 73 -2.87 19.61 -4.62
N ASN A 74 -3.13 18.87 -3.55
CA ASN A 74 -4.37 19.01 -2.78
C ASN A 74 -4.18 20.03 -1.66
N PRO A 75 -4.84 21.20 -1.69
CA PRO A 75 -4.69 22.21 -0.63
C PRO A 75 -5.00 21.70 0.78
N ALA A 76 -5.87 20.70 0.93
CA ALA A 76 -6.17 20.07 2.22
C ALA A 76 -4.95 19.35 2.84
N HIS A 77 -3.97 18.95 2.01
CA HIS A 77 -2.77 18.24 2.43
C HIS A 77 -1.56 19.18 2.61
N LEU A 78 -1.68 20.49 2.36
CA LEU A 78 -0.55 21.42 2.47
C LEU A 78 -0.06 21.57 3.91
N LEU A 79 -0.99 21.75 4.85
CA LEU A 79 -0.75 21.87 6.29
C LEU A 79 -1.87 21.13 7.04
N PRO A 80 -1.87 19.79 6.99
CA PRO A 80 -2.98 19.01 7.54
C PRO A 80 -3.05 19.14 9.06
N ARG A 81 -4.28 19.03 9.58
CA ARG A 81 -4.52 18.82 11.02
C ARG A 81 -4.05 17.41 11.42
N PRO A 82 -3.82 17.14 12.71
CA PRO A 82 -3.53 15.78 13.17
C PRO A 82 -4.61 14.79 12.69
N ASP A 83 -4.18 13.61 12.25
CA ASP A 83 -5.09 12.61 11.64
C ASP A 83 -6.28 12.26 12.53
N TYR A 84 -6.11 12.22 13.86
CA TYR A 84 -7.22 11.90 14.77
C TYR A 84 -8.36 12.93 14.67
N GLU A 85 -8.06 14.23 14.50
CA GLU A 85 -9.10 15.26 14.37
C GLU A 85 -9.92 15.05 13.09
N ILE A 86 -9.25 14.75 11.98
CA ILE A 86 -9.92 14.53 10.69
C ILE A 86 -10.69 13.21 10.70
N ASN A 87 -10.11 12.15 11.25
CA ASN A 87 -10.74 10.83 11.31
C ASN A 87 -11.98 10.81 12.21
N ASP A 88 -11.97 11.55 13.33
CA ASP A 88 -13.14 11.71 14.19
C ASP A 88 -14.29 12.41 13.44
N GLU A 89 -14.00 13.49 12.71
CA GLU A 89 -15.01 14.18 11.89
C GLU A 89 -15.53 13.31 10.74
N ILE A 90 -14.66 12.60 10.03
CA ILE A 90 -15.09 11.66 8.97
C ILE A 90 -15.98 10.56 9.55
N PHE A 91 -15.60 10.00 10.70
CA PHE A 91 -16.38 8.95 11.33
C PHE A 91 -17.73 9.48 11.87
N SER A 92 -17.78 10.71 12.39
CA SER A 92 -19.03 11.35 12.83
C SER A 92 -20.05 11.45 11.69
N LEU A 93 -19.58 11.68 10.45
CA LEU A 93 -20.40 11.71 9.24
C LEU A 93 -20.87 10.31 8.80
N ILE A 94 -20.00 9.28 8.92
CA ILE A 94 -20.36 7.89 8.57
C ILE A 94 -21.35 7.31 9.59
N GLY A 95 -21.12 7.56 10.88
CA GLY A 95 -22.01 7.29 12.00
C GLY A 95 -22.29 5.81 12.32
N ASN A 96 -21.66 4.86 11.61
CA ASN A 96 -22.02 3.44 11.74
C ASN A 96 -20.82 2.51 11.46
N LYS A 97 -20.28 1.90 12.53
CA LYS A 97 -19.17 0.94 12.45
C LYS A 97 -19.58 -0.37 11.78
N GLU A 98 -20.81 -0.84 12.00
CA GLU A 98 -21.31 -2.11 11.45
C GLU A 98 -21.33 -2.08 9.92
N LYS A 99 -21.67 -0.93 9.31
CA LYS A 99 -21.63 -0.75 7.84
C LYS A 99 -20.23 -0.94 7.28
N ILE A 100 -19.20 -0.42 7.96
CA ILE A 100 -17.80 -0.60 7.55
C ILE A 100 -17.44 -2.09 7.63
N LEU A 101 -17.73 -2.74 8.76
CA LEU A 101 -17.41 -4.15 8.97
C LEU A 101 -18.10 -5.08 7.96
N VAL A 102 -19.40 -4.87 7.71
CA VAL A 102 -20.16 -5.62 6.71
C VAL A 102 -19.57 -5.40 5.32
N ARG A 103 -19.25 -4.16 4.95
CA ARG A 103 -18.67 -3.85 3.64
C ARG A 103 -17.27 -4.45 3.48
N THR A 104 -16.45 -4.44 4.52
CA THR A 104 -15.14 -5.10 4.54
C THR A 104 -15.29 -6.59 4.29
N LYS A 105 -16.18 -7.28 5.00
CA LYS A 105 -16.45 -8.72 4.78
C LYS A 105 -16.93 -9.01 3.36
N GLN A 106 -17.79 -8.15 2.80
CA GLN A 106 -18.23 -8.27 1.41
C GLN A 106 -17.05 -8.13 0.43
N LEU A 107 -16.20 -7.12 0.59
CA LEU A 107 -15.02 -6.92 -0.26
C LEU A 107 -14.04 -8.09 -0.17
N MET A 108 -13.88 -8.70 1.01
CA MET A 108 -13.11 -9.93 1.17
C MET A 108 -13.71 -11.07 0.37
N SER A 109 -15.04 -11.25 0.39
CA SER A 109 -15.72 -12.28 -0.40
C SER A 109 -15.65 -12.05 -1.92
N GLU A 110 -15.45 -10.81 -2.34
CA GLU A 110 -15.21 -10.41 -3.74
C GLU A 110 -13.72 -10.50 -4.15
N ASP A 111 -12.86 -11.07 -3.30
CA ASP A 111 -11.39 -11.15 -3.46
C ASP A 111 -10.65 -9.79 -3.52
N LYS A 112 -11.32 -8.69 -3.15
CA LYS A 112 -10.79 -7.32 -3.16
C LYS A 112 -10.06 -6.97 -1.86
N HIS A 113 -9.06 -7.76 -1.50
CA HIS A 113 -8.42 -7.72 -0.18
C HIS A 113 -7.69 -6.40 0.13
N GLN A 114 -6.96 -5.83 -0.84
CA GLN A 114 -6.28 -4.55 -0.62
C GLN A 114 -7.29 -3.40 -0.39
N LEU A 115 -8.42 -3.42 -1.10
CA LEU A 115 -9.49 -2.46 -0.90
C LEU A 115 -10.23 -2.69 0.42
N ALA A 116 -10.48 -3.95 0.79
CA ALA A 116 -11.05 -4.32 2.09
C ALA A 116 -10.18 -3.80 3.24
N LEU A 117 -8.85 -3.89 3.11
CA LEU A 117 -7.91 -3.35 4.09
C LEU A 117 -8.07 -1.83 4.26
N GLN A 118 -8.13 -1.09 3.16
CA GLN A 118 -8.29 0.37 3.17
C GLN A 118 -9.64 0.81 3.76
N VAL A 119 -10.73 0.10 3.41
CA VAL A 119 -12.06 0.37 3.99
C VAL A 119 -12.08 0.10 5.49
N LEU A 120 -11.47 -1.00 5.93
CA LEU A 120 -11.36 -1.34 7.35
C LEU A 120 -10.48 -0.34 8.11
N ASP A 121 -9.46 0.21 7.47
CA ASP A 121 -8.54 1.16 8.10
C ASP A 121 -9.27 2.42 8.59
N VAL A 122 -10.30 2.88 7.88
CA VAL A 122 -11.16 4.00 8.34
C VAL A 122 -11.68 3.78 9.77
N LEU A 123 -12.11 2.56 10.10
CA LEU A 123 -12.58 2.23 11.44
C LEU A 123 -11.42 2.08 12.42
N LEU A 124 -10.28 1.51 12.02
CA LEU A 124 -9.11 1.35 12.89
C LEU A 124 -8.41 2.68 13.20
N GLN A 125 -8.52 3.69 12.33
CA GLN A 125 -8.00 5.03 12.61
C GLN A 125 -8.83 5.74 13.69
N TYR A 126 -10.15 5.51 13.71
CA TYR A 126 -11.08 6.04 14.70
C TYR A 126 -11.03 5.24 16.03
N ASP A 127 -11.24 3.92 15.96
CA ASP A 127 -11.24 3.01 17.09
C ASP A 127 -10.08 2.00 16.95
N LYS A 128 -8.90 2.43 17.41
CA LYS A 128 -7.68 1.61 17.37
C LYS A 128 -7.79 0.36 18.24
N GLU A 129 -8.70 0.28 19.20
CA GLU A 129 -8.85 -0.88 20.08
C GLU A 129 -9.93 -1.87 19.60
N ASN A 130 -10.56 -1.60 18.46
CA ASN A 130 -11.63 -2.43 17.93
C ASN A 130 -11.17 -3.87 17.65
N ILE A 131 -11.63 -4.81 18.47
CA ILE A 131 -11.23 -6.21 18.42
C ILE A 131 -11.60 -6.85 17.08
N GLU A 132 -12.87 -6.74 16.66
CA GLU A 132 -13.36 -7.33 15.42
C GLU A 132 -12.59 -6.79 14.19
N SER A 133 -12.27 -5.50 14.17
CA SER A 133 -11.49 -4.91 13.09
C SER A 133 -10.07 -5.45 13.05
N ARG A 134 -9.42 -5.66 14.18
CA ARG A 134 -8.07 -6.27 14.21
C ARG A 134 -8.10 -7.74 13.77
N GLU A 135 -9.12 -8.49 14.15
CA GLU A 135 -9.32 -9.86 13.69
C GLU A 135 -9.51 -9.93 12.16
N LEU A 136 -10.34 -9.06 11.60
CA LEU A 136 -10.53 -8.94 10.15
C LEU A 136 -9.23 -8.50 9.45
N ARG A 137 -8.51 -7.53 10.02
CA ARG A 137 -7.22 -7.09 9.47
C ARG A 137 -6.22 -8.24 9.40
N ILE A 138 -6.12 -9.09 10.42
CA ILE A 138 -5.28 -10.29 10.38
C ILE A 138 -5.67 -11.20 9.21
N GLN A 139 -6.96 -11.43 8.99
CA GLN A 139 -7.44 -12.30 7.89
C GLN A 139 -7.07 -11.72 6.53
N ILE A 140 -7.29 -10.42 6.33
CA ILE A 140 -6.94 -9.71 5.10
C ILE A 140 -5.43 -9.75 4.85
N LEU A 141 -4.62 -9.39 5.86
CA LEU A 141 -3.17 -9.37 5.75
C LEU A 141 -2.59 -10.77 5.46
N LYS A 142 -3.15 -11.85 6.02
CA LYS A 142 -2.74 -13.23 5.71
C LYS A 142 -3.00 -13.59 4.24
N LYS A 143 -4.10 -13.12 3.65
CA LYS A 143 -4.37 -13.32 2.23
C LYS A 143 -3.36 -12.54 1.38
N LEU A 144 -3.19 -11.23 1.64
CA LEU A 144 -2.20 -10.40 0.95
C LEU A 144 -0.79 -11.00 1.05
N GLN A 145 -0.38 -11.43 2.24
CA GLN A 145 0.91 -12.08 2.48
C GLN A 145 1.13 -13.34 1.62
N ARG A 146 0.10 -14.17 1.43
CA ARG A 146 0.21 -15.41 0.63
C ARG A 146 0.36 -15.12 -0.86
N GLU A 147 -0.22 -14.02 -1.34
CA GLU A 147 -0.23 -13.65 -2.76
C GLU A 147 0.93 -12.72 -3.13
N ASP A 148 1.57 -12.10 -2.14
CA ASP A 148 2.67 -11.18 -2.38
C ASP A 148 3.98 -11.90 -2.71
N TYR A 149 4.48 -11.67 -3.91
CA TYR A 149 5.75 -12.22 -4.41
C TYR A 149 6.97 -11.52 -3.79
N CYS A 150 6.83 -10.29 -3.32
CA CYS A 150 7.95 -9.44 -2.91
C CYS A 150 8.28 -9.65 -1.42
N LEU A 151 9.56 -9.90 -1.12
CA LEU A 151 10.03 -10.18 0.24
C LEU A 151 9.77 -9.02 1.21
N MET A 152 10.02 -7.78 0.78
CA MET A 152 9.84 -6.60 1.64
C MET A 152 8.39 -6.45 2.10
N SER A 153 7.44 -6.41 1.18
CA SER A 153 6.02 -6.29 1.50
C SER A 153 5.48 -7.49 2.28
N ARG A 154 5.86 -8.72 1.90
CA ARG A 154 5.46 -9.93 2.63
C ARG A 154 5.91 -9.91 4.09
N ASN A 155 7.12 -9.46 4.35
CA ASN A 155 7.64 -9.30 5.71
C ASN A 155 6.91 -8.19 6.47
N THR A 156 6.57 -7.08 5.80
CA THR A 156 5.74 -6.03 6.39
C THR A 156 4.35 -6.54 6.79
N TRP A 157 3.66 -7.30 5.93
CA TRP A 157 2.38 -7.93 6.27
C TRP A 157 2.51 -8.86 7.48
N THR A 158 3.57 -9.68 7.52
CA THR A 158 3.88 -10.57 8.64
C THR A 158 4.05 -9.80 9.95
N TYR A 159 4.78 -8.69 9.92
CA TYR A 159 5.00 -7.84 11.08
C TYR A 159 3.67 -7.34 11.66
N PHE A 160 2.79 -6.77 10.83
CA PHE A 160 1.51 -6.23 11.29
C PHE A 160 0.54 -7.30 11.77
N ILE A 161 0.53 -8.48 11.14
CA ILE A 161 -0.21 -9.66 11.65
C ILE A 161 0.23 -10.00 13.09
N ASN A 162 1.54 -10.00 13.35
CA ASN A 162 2.06 -10.32 14.67
C ASN A 162 1.76 -9.24 15.70
N GLN A 163 1.75 -7.96 15.30
CA GLN A 163 1.33 -6.87 16.19
C GLN A 163 -0.13 -7.00 16.62
N ASP A 164 -1.03 -7.32 15.69
CA ASP A 164 -2.45 -7.51 16.02
C ASP A 164 -2.67 -8.73 16.91
N LYS A 165 -2.00 -9.86 16.64
CA LYS A 165 -2.06 -11.04 17.51
C LYS A 165 -1.60 -10.72 18.94
N LYS A 166 -0.50 -9.98 19.06
CA LYS A 166 0.04 -9.57 20.37
C LYS A 166 -0.92 -8.62 21.11
N PHE A 167 -1.64 -7.77 20.38
CA PHE A 167 -2.66 -6.91 20.97
C PHE A 167 -3.83 -7.74 21.49
N LEU A 168 -4.35 -8.67 20.68
CA LEU A 168 -5.49 -9.52 21.04
C LEU A 168 -5.19 -10.42 22.24
N SER A 169 -4.01 -11.07 22.27
CA SER A 169 -3.63 -11.93 23.41
C SER A 169 -3.58 -11.17 24.74
N LYS A 170 -3.10 -9.92 24.72
CA LYS A 170 -3.07 -9.07 25.92
C LYS A 170 -4.45 -8.67 26.42
N LYS A 171 -5.43 -8.56 25.52
CA LYS A 171 -6.83 -8.24 25.89
C LYS A 171 -7.58 -9.45 26.41
N GLU A 172 -7.20 -10.67 26.02
CA GLU A 172 -7.75 -11.91 26.58
C GLU A 172 -7.26 -12.17 28.02
N GLU A 173 -6.06 -11.67 28.35
CA GLU A 173 -5.45 -11.80 29.68
C GLU A 173 -5.92 -10.75 30.71
N SER A 174 -6.58 -9.66 30.25
CA SER A 174 -7.03 -8.52 31.07
C SER A 174 -8.51 -8.57 31.41
#